data_AF-A0A536NHY5-F1
#
_entry.id   AF-A0A536NHY5-F1
#
_cell.length_a   1.000
_cell.length_b   1.000
_cell.length_c   1.000
_cell.angle_alpha   90.00
_cell.angle_beta   90.00
_cell.angle_gamma   90.00
#
_symmetry.space_group_name_H-M   'P 1'
#
loop_
_entity.id
_entity.type
_entity.pdbx_description
1 polymer ?
#
loop_
_entity_poly.entity_id
_entity_poly.type
_entity_poly.pdbx_seq_one_letter_code
_entity_poly.pdbx_strand_id
1 'polypeptide(L)'
;MSTRRPATGHRHPVNRKLYDEAPLGSRVADRVTNFMGSWTFIVIQTIVVAIWVAGNAYLVLFHFDPYPFIFLNLAFSTQAAYAAPLILLASNRQSVRDRLTLEHAADQADVEEKQNERLLQGNIEILKRVEGLEQQILELEKRIMTTLEDHVAAGAQRPGASGAPEPGTKPP
;
A
#
# COMPACT_ATOMS: atom_id res chain seq x y z
N MET A 1 -10.43 -18.11 23.48
CA MET A 1 -10.98 -16.81 23.92
C MET A 1 -10.45 -15.75 22.97
N SER A 2 -11.23 -15.39 21.95
CA SER A 2 -10.77 -14.61 20.78
C SER A 2 -10.98 -13.12 21.04
N THR A 3 -9.91 -12.38 21.33
CA THR A 3 -9.97 -10.92 21.48
C THR A 3 -10.09 -10.27 20.10
N ARG A 4 -11.28 -9.71 19.82
CA ARG A 4 -11.53 -8.87 18.64
C ARG A 4 -10.64 -7.62 18.70
N ARG A 5 -9.79 -7.42 17.68
CA ARG A 5 -9.17 -6.11 17.38
C ARG A 5 -10.28 -5.13 16.95
N PRO A 6 -10.32 -3.89 17.46
CA PRO A 6 -11.21 -2.88 16.90
C PRO A 6 -10.70 -2.46 15.51
N ALA A 7 -11.57 -2.59 14.52
CA ALA A 7 -11.32 -2.17 13.15
C ALA A 7 -11.50 -0.65 12.99
N THR A 8 -10.60 -0.07 12.20
CA THR A 8 -10.77 1.10 11.32
C THR A 8 -11.06 2.47 11.92
N GLY A 9 -10.00 3.28 11.96
CA GLY A 9 -10.08 4.74 11.95
C GLY A 9 -8.94 5.30 11.10
N HIS A 10 -8.85 4.92 9.82
CA HIS A 10 -7.87 5.50 8.90
C HIS A 10 -8.27 6.94 8.54
N ARG A 11 -8.06 7.88 9.47
CA ARG A 11 -7.86 9.28 9.16
C ARG A 11 -6.41 9.44 8.72
N HIS A 12 -6.16 9.30 7.43
CA HIS A 12 -4.82 9.47 6.85
C HIS A 12 -4.23 10.83 7.28
N PRO A 13 -2.97 10.91 7.76
CA PRO A 13 -2.38 12.14 8.31
C PRO A 13 -2.35 13.29 7.31
N VAL A 14 -2.32 12.99 6.01
CA VAL A 14 -2.41 13.99 4.93
C VAL A 14 -3.70 14.81 4.99
N ASN A 15 -4.81 14.21 5.43
CA ASN A 15 -6.06 14.94 5.57
C ASN A 15 -6.01 15.95 6.73
N ARG A 16 -5.25 15.69 7.80
CA ARG A 16 -5.27 16.52 9.02
C ARG A 16 -4.67 17.91 8.81
N LYS A 17 -3.59 18.03 8.02
CA LYS A 17 -2.93 19.31 7.74
C LYS A 17 -3.79 20.27 6.90
N LEU A 18 -4.79 19.78 6.17
CA LEU A 18 -5.69 20.62 5.37
C LEU A 18 -6.90 21.13 6.17
N TYR A 19 -7.18 20.58 7.36
CA TYR A 19 -8.33 20.96 8.18
C TYR A 19 -8.02 22.01 9.25
N ASP A 20 -6.75 22.20 9.61
CA ASP A 20 -6.37 23.16 10.67
C ASP A 20 -6.42 24.63 10.19
N GLU A 21 -6.47 24.87 8.88
CA GLU A 21 -6.73 26.18 8.26
C GLU A 21 -7.95 26.10 7.32
N ALA A 22 -9.11 25.75 7.85
CA ALA A 22 -10.33 25.62 7.03
C ALA A 22 -11.23 26.87 7.16
N PRO A 23 -11.02 27.94 6.34
CA PRO A 23 -12.05 28.95 6.12
C PRO A 23 -13.35 28.28 5.66
N LEU A 24 -14.47 28.98 5.80
CA LEU A 24 -15.81 28.53 5.39
C LEU A 24 -15.86 27.91 3.98
N GLY A 25 -14.93 28.30 3.09
CA GLY A 25 -14.76 27.74 1.74
C GLY A 25 -14.42 26.24 1.69
N SER A 26 -13.89 25.66 2.77
CA SER A 26 -13.56 24.23 2.83
C SER A 26 -14.79 23.34 2.63
N ARG A 27 -15.80 23.57 3.47
CA ARG A 27 -17.10 22.88 3.48
C ARG A 27 -17.93 23.19 2.24
N VAL A 28 -17.81 24.40 1.70
CA VAL A 28 -18.49 24.81 0.47
C VAL A 28 -17.93 24.05 -0.72
N ALA A 29 -16.60 23.98 -0.87
CA ALA A 29 -15.99 23.26 -1.99
C ALA A 29 -16.31 21.76 -1.96
N ASP A 30 -16.19 21.09 -0.80
CA ASP A 30 -16.49 19.66 -0.71
C ASP A 30 -17.97 19.37 -1.05
N ARG A 31 -18.87 20.30 -0.70
CA ARG A 31 -20.28 20.20 -1.08
C ARG A 31 -20.51 20.48 -2.57
N VAL A 32 -19.79 21.44 -3.15
CA VAL A 32 -19.86 21.75 -4.59
C VAL A 32 -19.33 20.58 -5.42
N THR A 33 -18.19 19.98 -5.07
CA THR A 33 -17.64 18.81 -5.77
C THR A 33 -18.62 17.64 -5.76
N ASN A 34 -19.21 17.34 -4.60
CA ASN A 34 -20.21 16.28 -4.48
C ASN A 34 -21.53 16.60 -5.21
N PHE A 35 -21.89 17.88 -5.32
CA PHE A 35 -23.12 18.32 -5.97
C PHE A 35 -22.98 18.35 -7.50
N MET A 36 -21.86 18.87 -8.01
CA MET A 36 -21.60 19.04 -9.45
C MET A 36 -21.32 17.69 -10.16
N GLY A 37 -20.80 16.70 -9.43
CA GLY A 37 -20.56 15.34 -9.93
C GLY A 37 -21.75 14.39 -9.83
N SER A 38 -22.90 14.82 -9.28
CA SER A 38 -24.06 13.96 -9.06
C SER A 38 -25.10 14.09 -10.18
N TRP A 39 -25.67 12.97 -10.60
CA TRP A 39 -26.83 12.91 -11.51
C TRP A 39 -28.03 13.72 -11.02
N THR A 40 -28.13 13.94 -9.70
CA THR A 40 -29.20 14.73 -9.09
C THR A 40 -29.17 16.21 -9.53
N PHE A 41 -27.99 16.79 -9.77
CA PHE A 41 -27.88 18.19 -10.19
C PHE A 41 -28.50 18.41 -11.58
N ILE A 42 -28.21 17.51 -12.52
CA ILE A 42 -28.74 17.59 -13.89
C ILE A 42 -30.27 17.52 -13.86
N VAL A 43 -30.83 16.59 -13.09
CA VAL A 43 -32.30 16.43 -12.96
C VAL A 43 -32.96 17.68 -12.39
N ILE A 44 -32.41 18.24 -11.31
CA ILE A 44 -32.94 19.47 -10.71
C ILE A 44 -32.87 20.63 -11.71
N GLN A 45 -31.74 20.81 -12.40
CA GLN A 45 -31.59 21.89 -13.38
C GLN A 45 -32.59 21.76 -14.53
N THR A 46 -32.81 20.56 -15.06
CA THR A 46 -33.81 20.32 -16.10
C THR A 46 -35.23 20.62 -15.63
N ILE A 47 -35.58 20.24 -14.40
CA ILE A 47 -36.90 20.54 -13.82
C ILE A 47 -37.10 22.04 -13.66
N VAL A 48 -36.10 22.77 -13.15
CA VAL A 48 -36.18 24.23 -12.98
C VAL A 48 -36.40 24.93 -14.32
N VAL A 49 -35.66 24.54 -15.36
CA VAL A 49 -35.85 25.07 -16.72
C VAL A 49 -37.23 24.73 -17.27
N ALA A 50 -37.70 23.48 -17.10
CA ALA A 50 -39.01 23.05 -17.56
C ALA A 50 -40.15 23.80 -16.87
N ILE A 51 -40.06 24.02 -15.55
CA ILE A 51 -41.02 24.83 -14.79
C ILE A 51 -41.01 26.28 -15.26
N TRP A 52 -39.83 26.86 -15.51
CA TRP A 52 -39.72 28.23 -16.01
C TRP A 52 -40.38 28.38 -17.37
N VAL A 53 -40.09 27.47 -18.31
CA VAL A 53 -40.69 27.47 -19.65
C VAL A 53 -42.21 27.27 -19.56
N ALA A 54 -42.69 26.34 -18.74
CA ALA A 54 -44.12 26.08 -18.55
C ALA A 54 -44.85 27.26 -17.88
N GLY A 55 -44.24 27.88 -16.88
CA GLY A 55 -44.77 29.07 -16.21
C GLY A 55 -44.83 30.28 -17.15
N ASN A 56 -43.81 30.45 -17.99
CA ASN A 56 -43.78 31.50 -19.01
C ASN A 56 -44.86 31.27 -20.09
N ALA A 57 -45.04 30.02 -20.53
CA ALA A 57 -46.12 29.63 -21.46
C ALA A 57 -47.52 29.86 -20.88
N TYR A 58 -47.70 29.71 -19.55
CA TYR A 58 -48.97 30.01 -18.86
C TYR A 58 -49.21 31.52 -18.68
N LEU A 59 -48.14 32.31 -18.50
CA LEU A 59 -48.18 33.77 -18.34
C LEU A 59 -48.16 34.57 -19.67
N VAL A 60 -48.35 33.93 -20.82
CA VAL A 60 -48.39 34.59 -22.15
C VAL A 60 -49.39 35.76 -22.21
N LEU A 61 -50.46 35.74 -21.39
CA LEU A 61 -51.41 36.87 -21.30
C LEU A 61 -50.79 38.18 -20.77
N PHE A 62 -49.68 38.13 -20.05
CA PHE A 62 -49.01 39.29 -19.47
C PHE A 62 -47.73 39.73 -20.22
N HIS A 63 -47.41 39.13 -21.38
CA HIS A 63 -46.18 39.40 -22.15
C HIS A 63 -44.90 39.32 -21.30
N PHE A 64 -44.88 38.46 -20.28
CA PHE A 64 -43.74 38.35 -19.38
C PHE A 64 -42.67 37.44 -20.03
N ASP A 65 -41.66 38.05 -20.65
CA ASP A 65 -40.53 37.46 -21.40
C ASP A 65 -40.87 36.82 -22.78
N PRO A 66 -41.14 37.65 -23.82
CA PRO A 66 -41.36 37.19 -25.19
C PRO A 66 -40.15 36.44 -25.78
N TYR A 67 -40.38 35.56 -26.76
CA TYR A 67 -39.32 34.86 -27.50
C TYR A 67 -38.27 35.88 -28.01
N PRO A 68 -36.97 35.80 -27.63
CA PRO A 68 -36.20 34.64 -27.18
C PRO A 68 -35.77 34.71 -25.70
N PHE A 69 -36.71 34.58 -24.75
CA PHE A 69 -36.48 34.39 -23.30
C PHE A 69 -35.23 35.10 -22.75
N ILE A 70 -35.22 36.43 -22.79
CA ILE A 70 -34.03 37.25 -22.54
C ILE A 70 -33.54 37.07 -21.10
N PHE A 71 -34.47 36.89 -20.14
CA PHE A 71 -34.13 36.75 -18.72
C PHE A 71 -33.54 35.38 -18.41
N LEU A 72 -34.04 34.33 -19.05
CA LEU A 72 -33.47 32.99 -18.92
C LEU A 72 -32.03 32.97 -19.46
N ASN A 73 -31.81 33.55 -20.63
CA ASN A 73 -30.48 33.68 -21.21
C ASN A 73 -29.53 34.50 -20.33
N LEU A 74 -30.01 35.61 -19.74
CA LEU A 74 -29.22 36.41 -18.83
C LEU A 74 -28.84 35.63 -17.57
N ALA A 75 -29.80 34.91 -16.97
CA ALA A 75 -29.57 34.10 -15.78
C ALA A 75 -28.55 32.98 -16.03
N PHE A 76 -28.65 32.26 -17.15
CA PHE A 76 -27.66 31.25 -17.54
C PHE A 76 -26.28 31.84 -17.78
N SER A 77 -26.21 33.02 -18.41
CA SER A 77 -24.95 33.72 -18.65
C SER A 77 -24.27 34.10 -17.33
N THR A 78 -25.03 34.64 -16.37
CA THR A 78 -24.51 34.93 -15.03
C THR A 78 -24.13 33.66 -14.27
N GLN A 79 -24.92 32.58 -14.39
CA GLN A 79 -24.63 31.29 -13.77
C GLN A 79 -23.29 30.73 -14.26
N ALA A 80 -23.04 30.77 -15.57
CA ALA A 80 -21.76 30.35 -16.15
C ALA A 80 -20.59 31.22 -15.69
N ALA A 81 -20.78 32.54 -15.63
CA ALA A 81 -19.76 33.49 -15.19
C ALA A 81 -19.31 33.24 -13.74
N TYR A 82 -20.22 32.86 -12.83
CA TYR A 82 -19.87 32.52 -11.44
C TYR A 82 -19.41 31.07 -11.27
N ALA A 83 -19.82 30.16 -12.15
CA ALA A 83 -19.37 28.77 -12.11
C ALA A 83 -17.87 28.64 -12.38
N ALA A 84 -17.32 29.38 -13.36
CA ALA A 84 -15.90 29.31 -13.74
C ALA A 84 -14.92 29.54 -12.56
N PRO A 85 -15.01 30.64 -11.77
CA PRO A 85 -14.11 30.87 -10.64
C PRO A 85 -14.35 29.87 -9.49
N LEU A 86 -15.58 29.43 -9.27
CA LEU A 86 -15.87 28.38 -8.27
C LEU A 86 -15.23 27.05 -8.64
N ILE A 87 -15.34 26.64 -9.92
CA ILE A 87 -14.72 25.42 -10.44
C ILE A 87 -13.19 25.55 -10.35
N LEU A 88 -12.61 26.70 -10.69
CA LEU A 88 -11.18 26.95 -10.57
C LEU A 88 -10.70 26.78 -9.12
N LEU A 89 -11.43 27.34 -8.17
CA LEU A 89 -11.09 27.23 -6.74
C LEU A 89 -11.23 25.79 -6.24
N ALA A 90 -12.28 25.07 -6.67
CA ALA A 90 -12.47 23.67 -6.32
C ALA A 90 -11.37 22.77 -6.92
N SER A 91 -11.01 23.00 -8.20
CA SER A 91 -9.98 22.25 -8.92
C SER A 91 -8.57 22.50 -8.38
N ASN A 92 -8.22 23.76 -8.10
CA ASN A 92 -6.93 24.10 -7.49
C ASN A 92 -6.74 23.40 -6.14
N ARG A 93 -7.79 23.30 -5.32
CA ARG A 93 -7.71 22.59 -4.04
C ARG A 93 -7.70 21.07 -4.20
N GLN A 94 -8.39 20.53 -5.19
CA GLN A 94 -8.29 19.09 -5.52
C GLN A 94 -6.85 18.73 -5.94
N SER A 95 -6.21 19.54 -6.78
CA SER A 95 -4.84 19.28 -7.23
C SER A 95 -3.81 19.34 -6.09
N VAL A 96 -3.98 20.22 -5.11
CA VAL A 96 -3.15 20.25 -3.90
C VAL A 96 -3.33 18.97 -3.07
N ARG A 97 -4.57 18.49 -2.89
CA ARG A 97 -4.84 17.21 -2.19
C ARG A 97 -4.21 16.03 -2.93
N ASP A 98 -4.35 15.98 -4.25
CA ASP A 98 -3.81 14.91 -5.07
C ASP A 98 -2.28 14.90 -5.00
N ARG A 99 -1.63 16.08 -5.08
CA ARG A 99 -0.18 16.21 -4.94
C ARG A 99 0.34 15.67 -3.61
N LEU A 100 -0.27 16.05 -2.48
CA LEU A 100 0.14 15.56 -1.17
C LEU A 100 -0.07 14.06 -1.01
N THR A 101 -1.11 13.52 -1.63
CA THR A 101 -1.37 12.08 -1.63
C THR A 101 -0.29 11.33 -2.42
N LEU A 102 0.12 11.88 -3.57
CA LEU A 102 1.20 11.33 -4.37
C LEU A 102 2.56 11.40 -3.67
N GLU A 103 2.88 12.52 -3.02
CA GLU A 103 4.12 12.66 -2.24
C GLU A 103 4.18 11.61 -1.12
N HIS A 104 3.08 11.40 -0.39
CA HIS A 104 3.06 10.37 0.65
C HIS A 104 3.13 8.94 0.10
N ALA A 105 2.51 8.68 -1.06
CA ALA A 105 2.60 7.39 -1.72
C ALA A 105 4.04 7.09 -2.19
N ALA A 106 4.77 8.11 -2.67
CA ALA A 106 6.18 7.99 -3.02
C ALA A 106 7.04 7.67 -1.80
N ASP A 107 6.86 8.38 -0.68
CA ASP A 107 7.58 8.10 0.56
C ASP A 107 7.34 6.67 1.07
N GLN A 108 6.10 6.17 0.96
CA GLN A 108 5.76 4.80 1.33
C GLN A 108 6.44 3.78 0.41
N ALA A 109 6.45 4.03 -0.90
CA ALA A 109 7.11 3.16 -1.86
C ALA A 109 8.61 3.03 -1.59
N ASP A 110 9.30 4.13 -1.25
CA ASP A 110 10.72 4.11 -0.88
C ASP A 110 11.00 3.25 0.37
N VAL A 111 10.09 3.29 1.35
CA VAL A 111 10.20 2.46 2.56
C VAL A 111 9.96 0.99 2.24
N GLU A 112 8.96 0.69 1.42
CA GLU A 112 8.66 -0.68 0.97
C GLU A 112 9.81 -1.26 0.14
N GLU A 113 10.40 -0.49 -0.75
CA GLU A 113 11.58 -0.88 -1.53
C GLU A 113 12.75 -1.26 -0.62
N LYS A 114 13.09 -0.39 0.34
CA LYS A 114 14.14 -0.68 1.34
C LYS A 114 13.82 -1.91 2.19
N GLN A 115 12.55 -2.15 2.51
CA GLN A 115 12.16 -3.37 3.22
C GLN A 115 12.35 -4.61 2.35
N ASN A 116 11.99 -4.54 1.08
CA ASN A 116 12.17 -5.64 0.14
C ASN A 116 13.66 -5.97 -0.06
N GLU A 117 14.51 -4.96 -0.22
CA GLU A 117 15.96 -5.15 -0.29
C GLU A 117 16.52 -5.85 0.95
N ARG A 118 16.06 -5.47 2.16
CA ARG A 118 16.47 -6.13 3.42
C ARG A 118 16.04 -7.60 3.45
N LEU A 119 14.83 -7.92 2.97
CA LEU A 119 14.36 -9.31 2.88
C LEU A 119 15.22 -10.12 1.91
N LEU A 120 15.56 -9.55 0.75
CA LEU A 120 16.45 -10.19 -0.22
C LEU A 120 17.84 -10.44 0.36
N GLN A 121 18.42 -9.46 1.06
CA GLN A 121 19.70 -9.62 1.75
C GLN A 121 19.63 -10.71 2.84
N GLY A 122 18.55 -10.74 3.61
CA GLY A 122 18.31 -11.79 4.60
C GLY A 122 18.25 -13.19 3.98
N ASN A 123 17.57 -13.34 2.84
CA ASN A 123 17.53 -14.61 2.10
C ASN A 123 18.92 -15.04 1.62
N ILE A 124 19.74 -14.13 1.09
CA ILE A 124 21.11 -14.42 0.67
C ILE A 124 21.97 -14.88 1.86
N GLU A 125 21.85 -14.22 3.01
CA GLU A 125 22.57 -14.60 4.22
C GLU A 125 22.16 -16.00 4.72
N ILE A 126 20.86 -16.33 4.67
CA ILE A 126 20.38 -17.67 5.01
C ILE A 126 20.99 -18.71 4.06
N LEU A 127 21.00 -18.45 2.75
CA LEU A 127 21.59 -19.37 1.77
C LEU A 127 23.09 -19.61 2.02
N LYS A 128 23.85 -18.55 2.35
CA LYS A 128 25.28 -18.68 2.72
C LYS A 128 25.48 -19.53 3.97
N ARG A 129 24.62 -19.40 4.97
CA ARG A 129 24.68 -20.24 6.19
C ARG A 129 24.42 -21.70 5.87
N VAL A 130 23.45 -21.98 5.00
CA VAL A 130 23.16 -23.35 4.55
C VAL A 130 24.37 -23.94 3.83
N GLU A 131 24.95 -23.21 2.88
CA GLU A 131 26.17 -23.64 2.17
C GLU A 131 27.34 -23.90 3.13
N GLY A 132 27.52 -23.03 4.13
CA GLY A 132 28.53 -23.21 5.17
C GLY A 132 28.30 -24.44 6.05
N LEU A 133 27.03 -24.77 6.35
CA LEU A 133 26.69 -25.99 7.09
C LEU A 133 26.99 -27.24 6.26
N GLU A 134 26.71 -27.23 4.96
CA GLU A 134 27.05 -28.33 4.06
C GLU A 134 28.56 -28.59 4.02
N GLN A 135 29.38 -27.55 3.93
CA GLN A 135 30.84 -27.68 3.96
C GLN A 135 31.35 -28.26 5.29
N GLN A 136 30.77 -27.85 6.42
CA GLN A 136 31.13 -28.41 7.74
C GLN A 136 30.79 -29.90 7.84
N ILE A 137 29.65 -30.32 7.29
CA ILE A 137 29.25 -31.73 7.27
C ILE A 137 30.26 -32.54 6.44
N LEU A 138 30.63 -32.07 5.25
CA LEU A 138 31.62 -32.74 4.39
C LEU A 138 33.00 -32.82 5.05
N GLU A 139 33.44 -31.75 5.72
CA GLU A 139 34.69 -31.71 6.47
C GLU A 139 34.69 -32.74 7.61
N LEU A 140 33.59 -32.82 8.37
CA LEU A 140 33.41 -33.81 9.44
C LEU A 140 33.43 -35.24 8.90
N GLU A 141 32.73 -35.50 7.79
CA GLU A 141 32.74 -36.80 7.11
C GLU A 141 34.16 -37.21 6.72
N LYS A 142 34.90 -36.30 6.09
CA LYS A 142 36.28 -36.54 5.68
C LYS A 142 37.17 -36.87 6.88
N ARG A 143 37.09 -36.09 7.98
CA ARG A 143 37.85 -36.34 9.22
C ARG A 143 37.52 -37.69 9.85
N ILE A 144 36.25 -38.11 9.83
CA ILE A 144 35.84 -39.41 10.34
C ILE A 144 36.46 -40.51 9.48
N MET A 145 36.39 -40.40 8.15
CA MET A 145 37.02 -41.37 7.23
C MET A 145 38.52 -41.49 7.46
N THR A 146 39.27 -40.38 7.53
CA THR A 146 40.72 -40.46 7.75
C THR A 146 41.07 -41.07 9.10
N THR A 147 40.35 -40.72 10.17
CA THR A 147 40.59 -41.27 11.51
C THR A 147 40.31 -42.78 11.56
N LEU A 148 39.25 -43.23 10.87
CA LEU A 148 38.93 -44.65 10.74
C LEU A 148 39.99 -45.40 9.94
N GLU A 149 40.46 -44.84 8.83
CA GLU A 149 41.57 -45.40 8.03
C GLU A 149 42.83 -45.55 8.87
N ASP A 150 43.21 -44.53 9.64
CA ASP A 150 44.36 -44.55 10.54
C ASP A 150 44.23 -45.65 11.62
N HIS A 151 43.03 -45.82 12.20
CA HIS A 151 42.76 -46.86 13.19
C HIS A 151 42.78 -48.27 12.58
N VAL A 152 42.26 -48.44 11.37
CA VAL A 152 42.31 -49.71 10.62
C VAL A 152 43.75 -50.06 10.27
N ALA A 153 44.54 -49.09 9.80
CA ALA A 153 45.96 -49.26 9.52
C ALA A 153 46.75 -49.61 10.80
N ALA A 154 46.49 -48.92 11.91
CA ALA A 154 47.11 -49.19 13.21
C ALA A 154 46.71 -50.57 13.79
N GLY A 155 45.47 -51.02 13.55
CA GLY A 155 44.98 -52.33 13.93
C GLY A 155 45.58 -53.46 13.08
N ALA A 156 45.77 -53.23 11.77
CA ALA A 156 46.42 -54.17 10.87
C ALA A 156 47.92 -54.36 11.18
N GLN A 157 48.57 -53.35 11.77
CA GLN A 157 49.99 -53.40 12.17
C GLN A 157 50.25 -54.14 13.50
N ARG A 158 49.23 -54.71 14.17
CA ARG A 158 49.40 -55.61 15.32
C ARG A 158 49.25 -57.09 14.93
N PRO A 159 50.25 -57.75 14.31
CA PRO A 159 50.28 -59.19 14.22
C PRO A 159 50.77 -59.80 15.54
N GLY A 160 49.92 -60.60 16.19
CA GLY A 160 50.34 -61.68 17.09
C GLY A 160 51.22 -61.32 18.30
N ALA A 161 50.60 -60.84 19.38
CA ALA A 161 51.18 -60.95 20.72
C ALA A 161 50.13 -61.50 21.70
N SER A 162 49.69 -62.73 21.45
CA SER A 162 48.99 -63.54 22.46
C SER A 162 49.18 -65.03 22.16
N GLY A 163 50.42 -65.48 22.37
CA GLY A 163 50.77 -66.87 22.60
C GLY A 163 51.73 -66.89 23.78
N ALA A 164 51.17 -66.87 25.00
CA ALA A 164 51.94 -66.92 26.24
C ALA A 164 52.53 -68.33 26.43
N PRO A 165 53.82 -68.48 26.82
CA PRO A 165 54.31 -69.74 27.34
C PRO A 165 53.97 -69.82 28.84
N GLU A 166 53.09 -70.76 29.20
CA GLU A 166 52.91 -71.24 30.57
C GLU A 166 54.25 -71.80 31.12
N PRO A 167 54.75 -71.35 32.29
CA PRO A 167 55.83 -72.04 32.97
C PRO A 167 55.24 -73.08 33.95
N GLY A 168 54.87 -74.24 33.42
CA GLY A 168 54.50 -75.42 34.19
C GLY A 168 55.74 -76.16 34.70
N THR A 169 56.04 -76.00 35.97
CA THR A 169 57.04 -76.74 36.75
C THR A 169 56.81 -78.26 36.75
N LYS A 170 57.88 -79.06 36.61
CA LYS A 170 57.91 -80.51 36.92
C LYS A 170 59.26 -80.90 37.54
N PRO A 171 59.37 -82.05 38.22
CA PRO A 171 59.44 -82.27 39.66
C PRO A 171 60.91 -82.54 40.14
N PRO A 172 61.18 -82.79 41.43
CA PRO A 172 60.99 -84.12 42.03
C PRO A 172 60.09 -84.15 43.28
#